data_AF-A0A9X3HRE8-F1
#
_entry.id   AF-A0A9X3HRE8-F1
#
_cell.length_a   1.000
_cell.length_b   1.000
_cell.length_c   1.000
_cell.angle_alpha   90.00
_cell.angle_beta   90.00
_cell.angle_gamma   90.00
#
_symmetry.space_group_name_H-M   'P 1'
#
loop_
_entity.id
_entity.type
_entity.pdbx_description
1 polymer ?
#
loop_
_entity_poly.entity_id
_entity_poly.type
_entity_poly.pdbx_seq_one_letter_code
_entity_poly.pdbx_strand_id
1 'polypeptide(L)'
;MLDSEKARELQKLSAKARTENALARRALNDALTKEPELIAKLIGSNSEQLASTKLGGEWLLNSAQEILVQSILEQQKQAHKLELERLKADLKTTDTIEIKTHPDLNDSKRVWQFDDLITTYVMSNTSSRELLALFSQNKSDEPPIDEQNRLLEIWRAFNGGQ
;
A
#
# COMPACT_ATOMS: atom_id res chain seq x y z
N MET A 1 24.58 22.90 4.32
CA MET A 1 24.37 22.85 5.78
C MET A 1 22.86 22.68 5.99
N LEU A 2 22.42 21.52 6.48
CA LEU A 2 21.02 21.33 6.85
C LEU A 2 20.75 22.13 8.13
N ASP A 3 19.78 23.03 8.09
CA ASP A 3 19.40 23.89 9.22
C ASP A 3 19.10 23.05 10.47
N SER A 4 19.99 23.15 11.46
CA SER A 4 19.95 22.45 12.75
C SER A 4 18.59 22.54 13.46
N GLU A 5 17.84 23.63 13.22
CA GLU A 5 16.50 23.82 13.76
C GLU A 5 15.48 22.86 13.14
N LYS A 6 15.51 22.66 11.82
CA LYS A 6 14.62 21.74 11.10
C LYS A 6 14.85 20.29 11.53
N ALA A 7 16.11 19.90 11.74
CA ALA A 7 16.45 18.57 12.25
C ALA A 7 15.88 18.34 13.65
N ARG A 8 15.92 19.36 14.51
CA ARG A 8 15.41 19.31 15.89
C ARG A 8 13.88 19.26 15.95
N GLU A 9 13.20 19.98 15.06
CA GLU A 9 11.74 19.91 14.93
C GLU A 9 11.26 18.55 14.43
N LEU A 10 11.92 17.98 13.41
CA LEU A 10 11.63 16.63 12.92
C LEU A 10 11.86 15.56 13.99
N GLN A 11 12.88 15.73 14.83
CA GLN A 11 13.13 14.84 15.96
C GLN A 11 12.01 14.91 17.01
N LYS A 12 11.52 16.12 17.33
CA LYS A 12 10.37 16.31 18.23
C LYS A 12 9.09 15.69 17.66
N LEU A 13 8.81 15.89 16.38
CA LEU A 13 7.64 15.32 15.70
C LEU A 13 7.71 13.78 15.68
N SER A 14 8.88 13.21 15.40
CA SER A 14 9.10 11.77 15.44
C SER A 14 8.92 11.20 16.86
N ALA A 15 9.43 11.89 17.88
CA ALA A 15 9.23 11.50 19.28
C ALA A 15 7.74 11.52 19.66
N LYS A 16 7.00 12.56 19.27
CA LYS A 16 5.56 12.68 19.53
C LYS A 16 4.76 11.56 18.85
N ALA A 17 5.03 11.28 17.57
CA ALA A 17 4.38 10.19 16.84
C ALA A 17 4.66 8.81 17.46
N ARG A 18 5.88 8.57 17.96
CA ARG A 18 6.22 7.34 18.68
C ARG A 18 5.43 7.20 19.99
N THR A 19 5.27 8.29 20.74
CA THR A 19 4.49 8.28 21.99
C THR A 19 3.00 8.04 21.75
N GLU A 20 2.43 8.66 20.71
CA GLU A 20 1.02 8.45 20.33
C GLU A 20 0.78 7.02 19.86
N ASN A 21 1.71 6.45 19.07
CA ASN A 21 1.62 5.05 18.64
C ASN A 21 1.72 4.07 19.82
N ALA A 22 2.60 4.33 20.79
CA ALA A 22 2.71 3.51 21.99
C ALA A 22 1.44 3.57 22.86
N LEU A 23 0.82 4.74 22.98
CA LEU A 23 -0.47 4.93 23.66
C LEU A 23 -1.59 4.19 22.94
N ALA A 24 -1.67 4.29 21.60
CA ALA A 24 -2.66 3.58 20.80
C ALA A 24 -2.50 2.05 20.91
N ARG A 25 -1.26 1.54 20.90
CA ARG A 25 -0.98 0.10 21.10
C ARG A 25 -1.35 -0.37 22.51
N ARG A 26 -1.11 0.45 23.54
CA ARG A 26 -1.56 0.14 24.91
C ARG A 26 -3.08 0.12 25.01
N ALA A 27 -3.77 1.13 24.47
CA ALA A 27 -5.23 1.17 24.47
C ALA A 27 -5.83 -0.02 23.71
N LEU A 28 -5.22 -0.41 22.58
CA LEU A 28 -5.63 -1.59 21.82
C LEU A 28 -5.40 -2.88 22.60
N ASN A 29 -4.23 -3.06 23.22
CA ASN A 29 -3.97 -4.23 24.06
C ASN A 29 -4.90 -4.29 25.26
N ASP A 30 -5.16 -3.17 25.93
CA ASP A 30 -6.10 -3.08 27.06
C ASP A 30 -7.52 -3.45 26.63
N ALA A 31 -7.97 -3.02 25.45
CA ALA A 31 -9.27 -3.40 24.90
C ALA A 31 -9.31 -4.90 24.58
N LEU A 32 -8.27 -5.42 23.92
CA LEU A 32 -8.13 -6.82 23.57
C LEU A 32 -8.00 -7.75 24.79
N THR A 33 -7.56 -7.27 25.95
CA THR A 33 -7.50 -8.10 27.17
C THR A 33 -8.75 -7.96 28.04
N LYS A 34 -9.32 -6.75 28.15
CA LYS A 34 -10.49 -6.50 29.01
C LYS A 34 -11.79 -7.05 28.41
N GLU A 35 -11.95 -7.02 27.09
CA GLU A 35 -13.12 -7.60 26.43
C GLU A 35 -13.24 -9.12 26.66
N PRO A 36 -12.21 -9.94 26.43
CA PRO A 36 -12.29 -11.37 26.72
C PRO A 36 -12.41 -11.67 28.21
N GLU A 37 -11.85 -10.86 29.12
CA GLU A 37 -12.09 -11.03 30.56
C GLU A 37 -13.54 -10.70 30.96
N LEU A 38 -14.15 -9.67 30.36
CA LEU A 38 -15.57 -9.35 30.55
C LEU A 38 -16.47 -10.46 30.00
N ILE A 39 -16.15 -11.00 28.83
CA ILE A 39 -16.84 -12.14 28.23
C ILE A 39 -16.67 -13.38 29.12
N ALA A 40 -15.47 -13.66 29.62
CA ALA A 40 -15.22 -14.78 30.53
C ALA A 40 -15.96 -14.63 31.86
N LYS A 41 -16.04 -13.42 32.42
CA LYS A 41 -16.84 -13.14 33.63
C LYS A 41 -18.33 -13.27 33.37
N LEU A 42 -18.84 -12.81 32.23
CA LEU A 42 -20.24 -12.99 31.81
C LEU A 42 -20.57 -14.48 31.60
N ILE A 43 -19.69 -15.23 30.95
CA ILE A 43 -19.84 -16.68 30.78
C ILE A 43 -19.78 -17.39 32.13
N GLY A 44 -18.85 -17.03 33.02
CA GLY A 44 -18.73 -17.59 34.36
C GLY A 44 -19.97 -17.32 35.22
N SER A 45 -20.40 -16.06 35.34
CA SER A 45 -21.59 -15.69 36.11
C SER A 45 -22.87 -16.29 35.54
N ASN A 46 -22.96 -16.40 34.21
CA ASN A 46 -24.12 -17.00 33.56
C ASN A 46 -24.07 -18.53 33.59
N SER A 47 -22.89 -19.16 33.62
CA SER A 47 -22.72 -20.62 33.70
C SER A 47 -23.27 -21.22 34.99
N GLU A 48 -23.11 -20.52 36.12
CA GLU A 48 -23.68 -20.92 37.41
C GLU A 48 -25.22 -20.80 37.42
N GLN A 49 -25.79 -19.80 36.73
CA GLN A 49 -27.25 -19.71 36.51
C GLN A 49 -27.76 -20.74 35.49
N LEU A 50 -26.96 -21.07 34.48
CA LEU A 50 -27.22 -22.01 33.38
C LEU A 50 -27.35 -23.46 33.83
N ALA A 51 -26.59 -23.87 34.84
CA ALA A 51 -26.62 -25.23 35.38
C ALA A 51 -28.03 -25.65 35.84
N SER A 52 -28.92 -24.67 36.07
CA SER A 52 -30.32 -24.89 36.44
C SER A 52 -31.26 -25.21 35.26
N THR A 53 -30.93 -24.88 34.01
CA THR A 53 -31.80 -25.14 32.84
C THR A 53 -31.01 -25.43 31.57
N LYS A 54 -30.91 -26.72 31.18
CA LYS A 54 -30.22 -27.21 29.97
C LYS A 54 -30.51 -26.40 28.70
N LEU A 55 -31.75 -25.95 28.49
CA LEU A 55 -32.16 -25.18 27.31
C LEU A 55 -31.62 -23.73 27.29
N GLY A 56 -31.47 -23.10 28.46
CA GLY A 56 -30.94 -21.74 28.57
C GLY A 56 -29.45 -21.67 28.21
N GLY A 57 -28.74 -22.79 28.43
CA GLY A 57 -27.31 -22.86 28.14
C GLY A 57 -26.94 -23.01 26.68
N GLU A 58 -27.70 -23.81 25.94
CA GLU A 58 -27.51 -23.93 24.49
C GLU A 58 -27.84 -22.63 23.77
N TRP A 59 -28.89 -21.91 24.21
CA TRP A 59 -29.25 -20.61 23.63
C TRP A 59 -28.17 -19.53 23.88
N LEU A 60 -27.62 -19.47 25.10
CA LEU A 60 -26.54 -18.53 25.43
C LEU A 60 -25.23 -18.88 24.72
N LEU A 61 -24.90 -20.17 24.57
CA LEU A 61 -23.72 -20.61 23.84
C LEU A 61 -23.81 -20.25 22.34
N ASN A 62 -24.97 -20.49 21.72
CA ASN A 62 -25.21 -20.13 20.31
C ASN A 62 -25.16 -18.62 20.10
N SER A 63 -25.78 -17.86 21.01
CA SER A 63 -25.75 -16.39 20.96
C SER A 63 -24.32 -15.84 21.14
N ALA A 64 -23.53 -16.41 22.04
CA ALA A 64 -22.14 -16.03 22.24
C ALA A 64 -21.27 -16.35 21.02
N GLN A 65 -21.48 -17.52 20.40
CA GLN A 65 -20.79 -17.87 19.15
C GLN A 65 -21.14 -16.91 18.01
N GLU A 66 -22.40 -16.54 17.86
CA GLU A 66 -22.85 -15.60 16.83
C GLU A 66 -22.24 -14.21 17.03
N ILE A 67 -22.21 -13.70 18.26
CA ILE A 67 -21.56 -12.43 18.60
C ILE A 67 -20.05 -12.48 18.29
N LEU A 68 -19.40 -13.60 18.60
CA LEU A 68 -17.97 -13.76 18.41
C LEU A 68 -17.61 -13.85 16.91
N VAL A 69 -18.43 -14.53 16.11
CA VAL A 69 -18.30 -14.54 14.64
C VAL A 69 -18.48 -13.14 14.05
N GLN A 70 -19.51 -12.40 14.48
CA GLN A 70 -19.74 -11.03 14.01
C GLN A 70 -18.58 -10.09 14.39
N SER A 71 -18.04 -10.23 15.61
CA SER A 71 -16.87 -9.47 16.05
C SER A 71 -15.63 -9.76 15.19
N ILE A 72 -15.35 -11.03 14.90
CA ILE A 72 -14.23 -11.41 14.01
C ILE A 72 -14.42 -10.83 12.61
N LEU A 73 -15.62 -10.91 12.04
CA LEU A 73 -15.92 -10.39 10.70
C LEU A 73 -15.74 -8.86 10.64
N GLU A 74 -16.21 -8.14 11.65
CA GLU A 74 -16.03 -6.68 11.71
C GLU A 74 -14.55 -6.32 11.88
N GLN A 75 -13.79 -7.05 12.71
CA GLN A 75 -12.33 -6.84 12.84
C GLN A 75 -11.60 -7.06 11.50
N GLN A 76 -11.94 -8.12 10.77
CA GLN A 76 -11.36 -8.38 9.43
C GLN A 76 -11.71 -7.27 8.44
N LYS A 77 -12.95 -6.78 8.46
CA LYS A 77 -13.39 -5.68 7.60
C LYS A 77 -12.64 -4.39 7.90
N GLN A 78 -12.42 -4.06 9.17
CA GLN A 78 -11.62 -2.89 9.56
C GLN A 78 -10.14 -3.04 9.15
N ALA A 79 -9.57 -4.24 9.30
CA ALA A 79 -8.21 -4.53 8.85
C ALA A 79 -8.05 -4.33 7.33
N HIS A 80 -8.97 -4.88 6.52
CA HIS A 80 -8.96 -4.68 5.07
C HIS A 80 -9.15 -3.21 4.67
N LYS A 81 -10.00 -2.47 5.39
CA LYS A 81 -10.17 -1.04 5.14
C LYS A 81 -8.86 -0.27 5.36
N LEU A 82 -8.14 -0.57 6.44
CA LEU A 82 -6.87 0.06 6.76
C LEU A 82 -5.77 -0.31 5.76
N GLU A 83 -5.74 -1.57 5.30
CA GLU A 83 -4.86 -2.01 4.23
C GLU A 83 -5.14 -1.29 2.91
N LEU A 84 -6.42 -1.13 2.53
CA LEU A 84 -6.81 -0.36 1.36
C LEU A 84 -6.40 1.12 1.45
N GLU A 85 -6.54 1.74 2.62
CA GLU A 85 -6.08 3.13 2.82
C GLU A 85 -4.56 3.24 2.71
N ARG A 86 -3.82 2.26 3.23
CA ARG A 86 -2.36 2.19 3.08
C ARG A 86 -1.96 2.02 1.62
N LEU A 87 -2.55 1.07 0.89
CA LEU A 87 -2.28 0.87 -0.53
C LEU A 87 -2.62 2.10 -1.36
N LYS A 88 -3.72 2.81 -1.05
CA LYS A 88 -4.06 4.09 -1.68
C LYS A 88 -3.02 5.18 -1.41
N ALA A 89 -2.48 5.24 -0.19
CA ALA A 89 -1.43 6.19 0.15
C ALA A 89 -0.13 5.86 -0.60
N ASP A 90 0.26 4.58 -0.61
CA ASP A 90 1.46 4.10 -1.31
C ASP A 90 1.35 4.40 -2.83
N LEU A 91 0.19 4.16 -3.44
CA LEU A 91 -0.04 4.42 -4.87
C LEU A 91 0.04 5.93 -5.19
N LYS A 92 -0.53 6.80 -4.35
CA LYS A 92 -0.35 8.26 -4.50
C LYS A 92 1.11 8.69 -4.38
N THR A 93 1.90 8.04 -3.52
CA THR A 93 3.32 8.35 -3.40
C THR A 93 4.13 7.87 -4.60
N THR A 94 3.80 6.71 -5.16
CA THR A 94 4.45 6.20 -6.38
C THR A 94 4.14 7.08 -7.59
N ASP A 95 2.86 7.46 -7.78
CA ASP A 95 2.47 8.41 -8.84
C ASP A 95 3.21 9.74 -8.69
N THR A 96 3.35 10.27 -7.48
CA THR A 96 4.05 11.56 -7.27
C THR A 96 5.58 11.48 -7.43
N ILE A 97 6.18 10.29 -7.34
CA ILE A 97 7.59 10.07 -7.68
C ILE A 97 7.76 9.99 -9.20
N GLU A 98 6.85 9.30 -9.89
CA GLU A 98 6.88 9.20 -11.37
C GLU A 98 6.53 10.55 -12.06
N ILE A 99 5.66 11.37 -11.47
CA ILE A 99 5.22 12.66 -12.05
C ILE A 99 6.27 13.77 -11.93
N LYS A 100 7.29 13.64 -11.07
CA LYS A 100 8.15 14.80 -10.75
C LYS A 100 9.15 15.22 -11.81
N THR A 101 9.41 14.44 -12.85
CA THR A 101 10.08 14.92 -14.08
C THR A 101 9.82 13.94 -15.22
N HIS A 102 8.65 14.00 -15.86
CA HIS A 102 8.52 13.41 -17.19
C HIS A 102 9.46 14.14 -18.13
N PRO A 103 10.31 13.42 -18.88
CA PRO A 103 11.24 14.05 -19.78
C PRO A 103 10.47 14.62 -20.98
N ASP A 104 10.79 15.85 -21.39
CA ASP A 104 10.17 16.46 -22.58
C ASP A 104 10.58 15.66 -23.82
N LEU A 105 9.63 14.93 -24.40
CA LEU A 105 9.85 14.09 -25.58
C LEU A 105 10.11 14.91 -26.85
N ASN A 106 9.82 16.21 -26.82
CA ASN A 106 10.13 17.12 -27.92
C ASN A 106 11.51 17.78 -27.80
N ASP A 107 12.28 17.48 -26.75
CA ASP A 107 13.63 18.01 -26.60
C ASP A 107 14.56 17.43 -27.66
N SER A 108 14.69 18.17 -28.76
CA SER A 108 15.53 17.82 -29.91
C SER A 108 17.03 17.77 -29.60
N LYS A 109 17.48 18.26 -28.44
CA LYS A 109 18.90 18.25 -28.03
C LYS A 109 19.26 17.11 -27.09
N ARG A 110 18.26 16.38 -26.59
CA ARG A 110 18.49 15.27 -25.67
C ARG A 110 19.09 14.05 -26.38
N VAL A 111 19.95 13.34 -25.67
CA VAL A 111 20.44 12.01 -26.05
C VAL A 111 19.73 11.01 -25.15
N TRP A 112 18.94 10.11 -25.73
CA TRP A 112 18.13 9.16 -24.97
C TRP A 112 18.90 7.86 -24.70
N GLN A 113 18.98 7.47 -23.43
CA GLN A 113 19.46 6.16 -23.04
C GLN A 113 18.33 5.13 -23.10
N PHE A 114 18.69 3.84 -23.17
CA PHE A 114 17.71 2.76 -23.20
C PHE A 114 16.78 2.83 -21.98
N ASP A 115 17.34 3.01 -20.78
CA ASP A 115 16.60 3.04 -19.52
C ASP A 115 15.63 4.24 -19.42
N ASP A 116 15.94 5.35 -20.11
CA ASP A 116 15.06 6.53 -20.14
C ASP A 116 13.77 6.26 -20.93
N LEU A 117 13.84 5.37 -21.93
CA LEU A 117 12.76 5.10 -22.87
C LEU A 117 11.84 3.95 -22.44
N ILE A 118 12.28 3.08 -21.52
CA ILE A 118 11.47 1.96 -21.01
C ILE A 118 10.53 2.34 -19.86
N THR A 119 10.34 3.64 -19.62
CA THR A 119 9.41 4.12 -18.58
C THR A 119 7.96 3.99 -19.03
N THR A 120 7.06 3.79 -18.07
CA THR A 120 5.60 3.70 -18.32
C THR A 120 5.10 4.88 -19.14
N TYR A 121 5.55 6.09 -18.81
CA TYR A 121 5.16 7.31 -19.52
C TYR A 121 5.53 7.29 -21.00
N VAL A 122 6.78 6.95 -21.34
CA VAL A 122 7.24 6.92 -22.75
C VAL A 122 6.51 5.82 -23.50
N MET A 123 6.39 4.62 -22.92
CA MET A 123 5.75 3.47 -23.55
C MET A 123 4.25 3.67 -23.82
N SER A 124 3.55 4.45 -22.99
CA SER A 124 2.14 4.79 -23.19
C SER A 124 1.90 5.97 -24.16
N ASN A 125 2.87 6.86 -24.35
CA ASN A 125 2.69 8.11 -25.09
C ASN A 125 3.45 8.16 -26.43
N THR A 126 4.17 7.10 -26.80
CA THR A 126 4.92 7.04 -28.05
C THR A 126 4.57 5.80 -28.88
N SER A 127 4.49 5.98 -30.19
CA SER A 127 4.41 4.86 -31.13
C SER A 127 5.76 4.14 -31.25
N SER A 128 5.75 2.88 -31.68
CA SER A 128 6.98 2.10 -31.90
C SER A 128 7.98 2.78 -32.84
N ARG A 129 7.49 3.55 -33.82
CA ARG A 129 8.33 4.32 -34.75
C ARG A 129 8.95 5.54 -34.10
N GLU A 130 8.19 6.27 -33.28
CA GLU A 130 8.67 7.42 -32.52
C GLU A 130 9.68 7.00 -31.45
N LEU A 131 9.47 5.85 -30.81
CA LEU A 131 10.40 5.27 -29.83
C LEU A 131 11.80 5.03 -30.42
N LEU A 132 11.86 4.45 -31.62
CA LEU A 132 13.13 4.24 -32.33
C LEU A 132 13.76 5.56 -32.79
N ALA A 133 12.95 6.54 -33.19
CA ALA A 133 13.43 7.86 -33.57
C ALA A 133 14.05 8.59 -32.37
N LEU A 134 13.40 8.54 -31.20
CA LEU A 134 13.97 9.06 -29.95
C LEU A 134 15.26 8.32 -29.58
N PHE A 135 15.29 6.99 -29.71
CA PHE A 135 16.48 6.20 -29.36
C PHE A 135 17.69 6.45 -30.28
N SER A 136 17.47 6.86 -31.53
CA SER A 136 18.53 7.20 -32.49
C SER A 136 18.94 8.68 -32.44
N GLN A 137 18.18 9.51 -31.72
CA GLN A 137 18.39 10.96 -31.67
C GLN A 137 19.74 11.34 -31.05
N ASN A 138 20.47 12.22 -31.74
CA ASN A 138 21.76 12.79 -31.30
C ASN A 138 22.86 11.76 -30.94
N LYS A 139 22.74 10.51 -31.39
CA LYS A 139 23.79 9.51 -31.23
C LYS A 139 24.81 9.61 -32.35
N SER A 140 26.08 9.45 -31.98
CA SER A 140 27.22 9.51 -32.90
C SER A 140 27.23 8.31 -33.86
N ASP A 141 26.81 7.15 -33.35
CA ASP A 141 26.70 5.89 -34.08
C ASP A 141 25.25 5.40 -34.05
N GLU A 142 24.88 4.63 -35.08
CA GLU A 142 23.56 4.00 -35.12
C GLU A 142 23.42 3.01 -33.93
N PRO A 143 22.31 3.06 -33.18
CA PRO A 143 22.13 2.18 -32.03
C PRO A 143 22.20 0.70 -32.45
N PRO A 144 22.76 -0.20 -31.63
CA PRO A 144 22.81 -1.63 -31.96
C PRO A 144 21.42 -2.18 -32.26
N ILE A 145 21.31 -2.97 -33.34
CA ILE A 145 20.03 -3.58 -33.77
C ILE A 145 19.42 -4.41 -32.64
N ASP A 146 20.24 -5.07 -31.82
CA ASP A 146 19.78 -5.88 -30.68
C ASP A 146 19.06 -5.03 -29.62
N GLU A 147 19.55 -3.82 -29.34
CA GLU A 147 18.92 -2.91 -28.38
C GLU A 147 17.63 -2.32 -28.94
N GLN A 148 17.62 -2.00 -30.24
CA GLN A 148 16.41 -1.54 -30.93
C GLN A 148 15.32 -2.62 -30.90
N ASN A 149 15.68 -3.88 -31.19
CA ASN A 149 14.75 -5.00 -31.13
C ASN A 149 14.23 -5.23 -29.70
N ARG A 150 15.10 -5.11 -28.69
CA ARG A 150 14.71 -5.23 -27.29
C ARG A 150 13.75 -4.11 -26.86
N LEU A 151 13.96 -2.87 -27.31
CA LEU A 151 13.00 -1.77 -27.08
C LEU A 151 11.64 -2.09 -27.69
N LEU A 152 11.62 -2.59 -28.92
CA LEU A 152 10.38 -2.96 -29.60
C LEU A 152 9.68 -4.15 -28.92
N GLU A 153 10.42 -5.14 -28.43
CA GLU A 153 9.86 -6.26 -27.67
C GLU A 153 9.18 -5.78 -26.39
N ILE A 154 9.83 -4.90 -25.63
CA ILE A 154 9.25 -4.31 -24.41
C ILE A 154 8.00 -3.48 -24.77
N TRP A 155 8.07 -2.66 -25.81
CA TRP A 155 6.93 -1.88 -26.27
C TRP A 155 5.76 -2.77 -26.72
N ARG A 156 6.03 -3.88 -27.41
CA ARG A 156 5.01 -4.87 -27.79
C ARG A 156 4.44 -5.62 -26.60
N ALA A 157 5.26 -5.97 -25.61
CA ALA A 157 4.76 -6.59 -24.38
C ALA A 157 3.83 -5.64 -23.61
N PHE A 158 4.11 -4.33 -23.67
CA PHE A 158 3.32 -3.30 -23.01
C PHE A 158 2.03 -2.94 -23.78
N ASN A 159 2.09 -2.80 -25.11
CA ASN A 159 0.99 -2.31 -25.95
C ASN A 159 0.30 -3.36 -26.84
N GLY A 160 0.93 -4.52 -27.04
CA GLY A 160 0.53 -5.56 -28.00
C GLY A 160 -0.27 -6.72 -27.40
N GLY A 161 -0.72 -6.61 -26.15
CA GLY A 161 -1.58 -7.59 -25.49
C GLY A 161 -3.07 -7.46 -25.84
N GLN A 162 -3.39 -7.31 -27.12
CA GLN A 162 -4.75 -7.53 -27.65
C GLN A 162 -4.83 -8.83 -28.43
#